data_AF-A0AAW7LEY8-F1
#
_entry.id   AF-A0AAW7LEY8-F1
#
_cell.length_a   1.000
_cell.length_b   1.000
_cell.length_c   1.000
_cell.angle_alpha   90.00
_cell.angle_beta   90.00
_cell.angle_gamma   90.00
#
_symmetry.space_group_name_H-M   'P 1'
#
loop_
_entity.id
_entity.type
_entity.pdbx_description
1 polymer ?
#
loop_
_entity_poly.entity_id
_entity_poly.type
_entity_poly.pdbx_seq_one_letter_code
_entity_poly.pdbx_strand_id
1 'polypeptide(L)'
;MEPDYQNYSLQELLEARSSIDQQAYPLRYFKICQQIEVAANKPQERQVLKDRDFFSRLVFVKVIMSLLSIILASKLYYAFSEGYISWKGNTDYFVQQSPQTYYFLVAVHFFFLGFFLVFVFTNWWIKKHNA
;
A
#
# COMPACT_ATOMS: atom_id res chain seq x y z
N MET A 1 1.34 6.23 -34.15
CA MET A 1 2.07 6.19 -32.85
C MET A 1 2.92 4.93 -32.84
N GLU A 2 4.20 5.01 -32.46
CA GLU A 2 4.99 3.80 -32.17
C GLU A 2 4.52 3.23 -30.81
N PRO A 3 4.22 1.94 -30.71
CA PRO A 3 3.89 1.30 -29.45
C PRO A 3 5.14 1.11 -28.59
N ASP A 4 4.94 1.23 -27.28
CA ASP A 4 5.99 1.07 -26.29
C ASP A 4 6.10 -0.40 -25.85
N TYR A 5 6.99 -1.14 -26.53
CA TYR A 5 7.22 -2.56 -26.30
C TYR A 5 7.85 -2.87 -24.93
N GLN A 6 8.36 -1.89 -24.18
CA GLN A 6 8.96 -2.13 -22.87
C GLN A 6 7.94 -2.61 -21.83
N ASN A 7 6.68 -2.19 -22.01
CA ASN A 7 5.58 -2.50 -21.09
C ASN A 7 4.84 -3.80 -21.43
N TYR A 8 5.17 -4.44 -22.57
CA TYR A 8 4.49 -5.65 -23.01
C TYR A 8 4.93 -6.85 -22.16
N SER A 9 4.01 -7.75 -21.86
CA SER A 9 4.28 -9.09 -21.35
C SER A 9 5.03 -9.93 -22.39
N LEU A 10 5.68 -11.02 -21.95
CA LEU A 10 6.39 -11.91 -22.87
C LEU A 10 5.44 -12.47 -23.95
N GLN A 11 4.20 -12.76 -23.59
CA GLN A 11 3.19 -13.25 -24.53
C GLN A 11 2.80 -12.19 -25.56
N GLU A 12 2.55 -10.95 -25.14
CA GLU A 12 2.28 -9.83 -26.04
C GLU A 12 3.47 -9.52 -26.96
N LEU A 13 4.71 -9.67 -26.47
CA LEU A 13 5.91 -9.52 -27.29
C LEU A 13 6.04 -10.63 -28.34
N LEU A 14 5.74 -11.88 -27.98
CA LEU A 14 5.74 -13.02 -28.92
C LEU A 14 4.65 -12.85 -29.99
N GLU A 15 3.47 -12.39 -29.59
CA GLU A 15 2.37 -12.09 -30.51
C GLU A 15 2.71 -10.93 -31.45
N ALA A 16 3.28 -9.84 -30.92
CA ALA A 16 3.78 -8.71 -31.73
C ALA A 16 4.87 -9.14 -32.72
N ARG A 17 5.75 -10.07 -32.32
CA ARG A 17 6.77 -10.65 -33.22
C ARG A 17 6.13 -11.47 -34.34
N SER A 18 5.07 -12.21 -34.05
CA SER A 18 4.39 -13.05 -35.03
C SER A 18 3.52 -12.28 -36.02
N SER A 19 3.03 -11.11 -35.60
CA SER A 19 2.08 -10.29 -36.38
C SER A 19 2.73 -9.16 -37.18
N ILE A 20 3.98 -8.80 -36.88
CA ILE A 20 4.68 -7.72 -37.57
C ILE A 20 5.21 -8.16 -38.95
N ASP A 21 4.94 -7.33 -39.96
CA ASP A 21 5.59 -7.46 -41.27
C ASP A 21 7.07 -7.08 -41.16
N GLN A 22 7.94 -8.09 -41.23
CA GLN A 22 9.38 -7.94 -41.06
C GLN A 22 10.03 -7.19 -42.22
N GLN A 23 9.47 -7.29 -43.42
CA GLN A 23 10.01 -6.65 -44.62
C GLN A 23 9.68 -5.16 -44.61
N ALA A 24 8.45 -4.82 -44.21
CA ALA A 24 8.02 -3.43 -44.11
C ALA A 24 8.62 -2.70 -42.90
N TYR A 25 8.88 -3.40 -41.77
CA TYR A 25 9.30 -2.77 -40.51
C TYR A 25 10.46 -3.50 -39.80
N PRO A 26 11.64 -3.64 -40.43
CA PRO A 26 12.76 -4.41 -39.90
C PRO A 26 13.31 -3.87 -38.57
N LEU A 27 13.39 -2.56 -38.40
CA LEU A 27 13.87 -1.94 -37.15
C LEU A 27 12.94 -2.23 -35.96
N ARG A 28 11.63 -2.27 -36.23
CA ARG A 28 10.62 -2.51 -35.21
C ARG A 28 10.58 -3.98 -34.82
N TYR A 29 10.77 -4.89 -35.78
CA TYR A 29 11.00 -6.31 -35.52
C TYR A 29 12.23 -6.54 -34.64
N PHE A 30 13.35 -5.85 -34.92
CA PHE A 30 14.57 -5.94 -34.11
C PHE A 30 14.34 -5.50 -32.66
N LYS A 31 13.64 -4.37 -32.45
CA LYS A 31 13.27 -3.88 -31.10
C LYS A 31 12.43 -4.92 -30.33
N ILE A 32 11.46 -5.56 -30.97
CA ILE A 32 10.63 -6.60 -30.33
C ILE A 32 11.50 -7.80 -29.93
N CYS A 33 12.37 -8.29 -30.82
CA CYS A 33 13.28 -9.39 -30.53
C CYS A 33 14.21 -9.09 -29.34
N GLN A 34 14.75 -7.87 -29.26
CA GLN A 34 15.58 -7.45 -28.13
C GLN A 34 14.80 -7.44 -26.81
N GLN A 35 13.55 -6.97 -26.82
CA GLN A 35 12.70 -7.00 -25.63
C GLN A 35 12.30 -8.42 -25.22
N ILE A 36 12.10 -9.33 -26.18
CA ILE A 36 11.88 -10.76 -25.91
C ILE A 36 13.10 -11.36 -25.23
N GLU A 37 14.31 -11.07 -25.70
CA GLU A 37 15.55 -11.59 -25.11
C GLU A 37 15.75 -11.08 -23.69
N VAL A 38 15.47 -9.78 -23.45
CA VAL A 38 15.47 -9.19 -22.11
C VAL A 38 14.42 -9.86 -21.21
N ALA A 39 13.20 -10.05 -21.71
CA ALA A 39 12.11 -10.65 -20.93
C ALA A 39 12.30 -12.15 -20.65
N ALA A 40 12.87 -12.89 -21.61
CA ALA A 40 13.15 -14.33 -21.49
C ALA A 40 14.32 -14.62 -20.53
N ASN A 41 15.32 -13.74 -20.49
CA ASN A 41 16.47 -13.87 -19.60
C ASN A 41 16.27 -13.23 -18.22
N LYS A 42 15.20 -12.43 -18.02
CA LYS A 42 14.88 -11.77 -16.75
C LYS A 42 13.44 -11.99 -16.26
N PRO A 43 12.96 -13.24 -16.10
CA PRO A 43 11.68 -13.48 -15.43
C PRO A 43 11.69 -12.99 -13.96
N GLN A 44 12.86 -12.92 -13.31
CA GLN A 44 13.00 -12.49 -11.91
C GLN A 44 12.95 -10.97 -11.68
N GLU A 45 13.45 -10.12 -12.58
CA GLU A 45 13.52 -8.67 -12.31
C GLU A 45 12.13 -8.01 -12.25
N ARG A 46 11.15 -8.46 -13.06
CA ARG A 46 9.77 -7.93 -12.98
C ARG A 46 9.07 -8.31 -11.68
N GLN A 47 9.32 -9.51 -11.15
CA GLN A 47 8.76 -9.92 -9.85
C GLN A 47 9.42 -9.14 -8.71
N VAL A 48 10.75 -9.01 -8.73
CA VAL A 48 11.51 -8.26 -7.70
C VAL A 48 11.11 -6.78 -7.65
N LEU A 49 10.88 -6.13 -8.79
CA LEU A 49 10.41 -4.74 -8.81
C LEU A 49 8.99 -4.58 -8.25
N LYS A 50 8.09 -5.50 -8.57
CA LYS A 50 6.70 -5.50 -8.08
C LYS A 50 6.64 -5.76 -6.57
N ASP A 51 7.49 -6.65 -6.07
CA ASP A 51 7.61 -6.96 -4.65
C ASP A 51 8.22 -5.79 -3.87
N ARG A 52 9.20 -5.09 -4.46
CA ARG A 52 9.80 -3.88 -3.87
C ARG A 52 8.80 -2.73 -3.77
N ASP A 53 7.99 -2.53 -4.81
CA ASP A 53 6.93 -1.51 -4.81
C ASP A 53 5.83 -1.84 -3.80
N PHE A 54 5.42 -3.11 -3.72
CA PHE A 54 4.47 -3.57 -2.70
C PHE A 54 5.02 -3.38 -1.29
N PHE A 55 6.27 -3.77 -1.05
CA PHE A 55 6.94 -3.60 0.23
C PHE A 55 7.06 -2.12 0.62
N SER A 56 7.43 -1.25 -0.33
CA SER A 56 7.52 0.20 -0.11
C SER A 56 6.17 0.80 0.29
N ARG A 57 5.08 0.44 -0.42
CA ARG A 57 3.72 0.87 -0.07
C ARG A 57 3.30 0.35 1.31
N LEU A 58 3.62 -0.89 1.64
CA LEU A 58 3.26 -1.50 2.92
C LEU A 58 4.00 -0.81 4.08
N VAL A 59 5.28 -0.52 3.93
CA VAL A 59 6.07 0.27 4.89
C VAL A 59 5.46 1.66 5.05
N PHE A 60 5.12 2.34 3.95
CA PHE A 60 4.49 3.66 3.99
C PHE A 60 3.17 3.65 4.76
N VAL A 61 2.29 2.67 4.51
CA VAL A 61 1.03 2.52 5.25
C VAL A 61 1.30 2.25 6.74
N LYS A 62 2.30 1.43 7.09
CA LYS A 62 2.67 1.20 8.49
C LYS A 62 3.16 2.47 9.19
N VAL A 63 3.91 3.32 8.50
CA VAL A 63 4.34 4.62 9.03
C VAL A 63 3.13 5.51 9.31
N ILE A 64 2.18 5.62 8.37
CA ILE A 64 0.94 6.39 8.58
C ILE A 64 0.14 5.85 9.77
N MET A 65 -0.06 4.54 9.85
CA MET A 65 -0.81 3.91 10.94
C MET A 65 -0.12 4.11 12.30
N SER A 66 1.22 4.11 12.33
CA SER A 66 2.01 4.43 13.53
C SER A 66 1.77 5.88 13.98
N LEU A 67 1.81 6.84 13.05
CA LEU A 67 1.52 8.25 13.36
C LEU A 67 0.08 8.44 13.87
N LEU A 68 -0.91 7.78 13.25
CA LEU A 68 -2.30 7.81 13.71
C LEU A 68 -2.46 7.20 15.12
N SER A 69 -1.70 6.16 15.43
CA SER A 69 -1.69 5.54 16.76
C SER A 69 -1.21 6.52 17.84
N ILE A 70 -0.19 7.33 17.55
CA ILE A 70 0.31 8.37 18.46
C ILE A 70 -0.77 9.42 18.73
N ILE A 71 -1.50 9.84 17.70
CA ILE A 71 -2.60 10.82 17.84
C ILE A 71 -3.71 10.25 18.74
N LEU A 72 -4.13 9.00 18.50
CA LEU A 72 -5.14 8.33 19.33
C LEU A 72 -4.67 8.16 20.79
N ALA A 73 -3.42 7.76 21.00
CA ALA A 73 -2.83 7.62 22.32
C ALA A 73 -2.77 8.96 23.06
N SER A 74 -2.46 10.06 22.36
CA SER A 74 -2.50 11.41 22.93
C SER A 74 -3.91 11.80 23.37
N LYS A 75 -4.95 11.49 22.57
CA LYS A 75 -6.35 11.74 22.96
C LYS A 75 -6.76 10.93 24.18
N LEU A 76 -6.34 9.67 24.27
CA LEU A 76 -6.58 8.84 25.46
C LEU A 76 -5.83 9.38 26.69
N TYR A 77 -4.60 9.86 26.53
CA TYR A 77 -3.85 10.50 27.61
C TYR A 77 -4.63 11.66 28.22
N TYR A 78 -5.12 12.60 27.40
CA TYR A 78 -5.96 13.71 27.87
C TYR A 78 -7.27 13.22 28.52
N ALA A 79 -7.88 12.17 27.98
CA ALA A 79 -9.08 11.59 28.58
C ALA A 79 -8.83 11.12 30.02
N PHE A 80 -7.68 10.49 30.30
CA PHE A 80 -7.36 10.00 31.64
C PHE A 80 -6.74 11.05 32.56
N SER A 81 -5.97 12.00 32.04
CA SER A 81 -5.32 13.03 32.86
C SER A 81 -6.24 14.21 33.17
N GLU A 82 -7.01 14.68 32.18
CA GLU A 82 -7.83 15.88 32.27
C GLU A 82 -9.34 15.58 32.32
N GLY A 83 -9.76 14.33 32.08
CA GLY A 83 -11.16 13.93 32.18
C GLY A 83 -12.05 14.37 31.00
N TYR A 84 -11.46 14.73 29.86
CA TYR A 84 -12.19 15.08 28.64
C TYR A 84 -11.62 14.40 27.40
N ILE A 85 -12.48 14.16 26.41
CA ILE A 85 -12.06 13.63 25.11
C ILE A 85 -12.61 14.51 23.99
N SER A 86 -11.71 15.01 23.15
CA SER A 86 -12.10 15.83 21.99
C SER A 86 -12.56 14.95 20.84
N TRP A 87 -13.66 15.36 20.22
CA TRP A 87 -14.11 14.90 18.92
C TRP A 87 -14.02 16.03 17.89
N LYS A 88 -14.30 15.70 16.62
CA LYS A 88 -14.25 16.56 15.42
C LYS A 88 -14.27 18.06 15.70
N GLY A 89 -13.22 18.75 15.26
CA GLY A 89 -13.19 20.20 15.14
C GLY A 89 -12.87 20.96 16.42
N ASN A 90 -13.67 20.81 17.49
CA ASN A 90 -13.49 21.51 18.78
C ASN A 90 -14.48 21.04 19.88
N THR A 91 -15.11 19.87 19.74
CA THR A 91 -16.10 19.42 20.72
C THR A 91 -15.44 18.56 21.77
N ASP A 92 -15.32 19.06 22.99
CA ASP A 92 -14.82 18.30 24.14
C ASP A 92 -15.97 17.68 24.92
N TYR A 93 -15.88 16.37 25.14
CA TYR A 93 -16.82 15.62 25.97
C TYR A 93 -16.16 15.37 27.32
N PHE A 94 -16.73 15.95 28.37
CA PHE A 94 -16.26 15.77 29.75
C PHE A 94 -16.98 14.59 30.40
N VAL A 95 -16.26 13.85 31.25
CA VAL A 95 -16.81 12.71 32.01
C VAL A 95 -18.00 13.11 32.89
N GLN A 96 -18.01 14.33 33.43
CA GLN A 96 -19.03 14.84 34.35
C GLN A 96 -20.32 15.28 33.63
N GLN A 97 -20.19 15.85 32.42
CA GLN A 97 -21.32 16.41 31.67
C GLN A 97 -22.00 15.37 30.78
N SER A 98 -21.21 14.47 30.18
CA SER A 98 -21.65 13.53 29.17
C SER A 98 -20.95 12.17 29.32
N PRO A 99 -21.15 11.46 30.45
CA PRO A 99 -20.40 10.24 30.77
C PRO A 99 -20.55 9.15 29.71
N GLN A 100 -21.76 8.94 29.19
CA GLN A 100 -22.03 7.92 28.19
C GLN A 100 -21.22 8.16 26.90
N THR A 101 -21.25 9.39 26.38
CA THR A 101 -20.51 9.78 25.17
C THR A 101 -19.00 9.73 25.40
N TYR A 102 -18.54 10.20 26.56
CA TYR A 102 -17.13 10.13 26.94
C TYR A 102 -16.61 8.68 26.91
N TYR A 103 -17.26 7.75 27.61
CA TYR A 103 -16.82 6.36 27.66
C TYR A 103 -16.94 5.65 26.30
N PHE A 104 -17.98 5.96 25.52
CA PHE A 104 -18.11 5.45 24.15
C PHE A 104 -16.93 5.90 23.29
N LEU A 105 -16.58 7.19 23.32
CA LEU A 105 -15.45 7.71 22.55
C LEU A 105 -14.12 7.11 23.02
N VAL A 106 -13.91 6.96 24.33
CA VAL A 106 -12.72 6.30 24.89
C VAL A 106 -12.61 4.86 24.36
N ALA A 107 -13.71 4.09 24.38
CA ALA A 107 -13.74 2.72 23.87
C ALA A 107 -13.41 2.66 22.37
N VAL A 108 -13.97 3.57 21.57
CA VAL A 108 -13.66 3.70 20.14
C VAL A 108 -12.17 3.98 19.90
N HIS A 109 -11.58 4.90 20.67
CA HIS A 109 -10.16 5.22 20.55
C HIS A 109 -9.26 4.03 20.91
N PHE A 110 -9.58 3.29 21.98
CA PHE A 110 -8.86 2.05 22.33
C PHE A 110 -8.97 0.98 21.24
N PHE A 111 -10.16 0.79 20.67
CA PHE A 111 -10.38 -0.18 19.59
C PHE A 111 -9.49 0.14 18.37
N PHE A 112 -9.53 1.39 17.89
CA PHE A 112 -8.70 1.79 16.75
C PHE A 112 -7.21 1.77 17.06
N LEU A 113 -6.81 2.16 18.27
CA LEU A 113 -5.42 2.06 18.70
C LEU A 113 -4.94 0.61 18.67
N GLY A 114 -5.71 -0.31 19.24
CA GLY A 114 -5.41 -1.74 19.20
C GLY A 114 -5.32 -2.27 17.77
N PHE A 115 -6.27 -1.90 16.92
CA PHE A 115 -6.28 -2.27 15.50
C PHE A 115 -5.03 -1.77 14.77
N PHE A 116 -4.65 -0.50 14.95
CA PHE A 116 -3.45 0.06 14.31
C PHE A 116 -2.16 -0.58 14.83
N LEU A 117 -2.04 -0.81 16.14
CA LEU A 117 -0.88 -1.50 16.70
C LEU A 117 -0.77 -2.93 16.16
N VAL A 118 -1.87 -3.69 16.13
CA VAL A 118 -1.89 -5.03 15.52
C VAL A 118 -1.46 -4.94 14.06
N PHE A 119 -1.98 -4.00 13.28
CA PHE A 119 -1.61 -3.85 11.87
C PHE A 119 -0.12 -3.50 11.67
N VAL A 120 0.44 -2.63 12.52
CA VAL A 120 1.84 -2.22 12.47
C VAL A 120 2.77 -3.37 12.87
N PHE A 121 2.46 -4.08 13.95
CA PHE A 121 3.34 -5.13 14.50
C PHE A 121 3.15 -6.50 13.84
N THR A 122 1.97 -6.81 13.31
CA THR A 122 1.77 -8.06 12.58
C THR A 122 2.21 -7.91 11.12
N ASN A 123 2.98 -8.88 10.64
CA ASN A 123 3.36 -9.01 9.24
C ASN A 123 2.47 -10.02 8.51
N TRP A 124 1.24 -10.21 9.01
CA TRP A 124 0.31 -11.22 8.50
C TRP A 124 0.03 -11.08 6.99
N TRP A 125 0.01 -9.84 6.52
CA TRP A 125 -0.18 -9.50 5.11
C TRP A 125 1.02 -9.86 4.20
N ILE A 126 2.25 -9.87 4.75
CA ILE A 126 3.45 -10.28 4.01
C ILE A 126 3.43 -11.80 3.81
N LYS A 127 3.00 -12.57 4.83
CA LYS A 127 2.89 -14.04 4.73
C LYS A 127 1.85 -14.51 3.72
N LYS A 128 0.75 -13.76 3.51
CA LYS A 128 -0.31 -14.12 2.55
C LYS A 128 0.08 -13.85 1.09
N HIS A 129 0.99 -12.91 0.83
CA HIS A 129 1.45 -12.60 -0.53
C HIS A 129 2.64 -13.46 -0.97
N ASN A 130 3.40 -14.01 -0.03
CA ASN A 130 4.57 -14.87 -0.31
C ASN A 130 4.25 -16.37 -0.29
N ALA A 131 2.99 -16.77 -0.14
CA ALA A 131 2.50 -18.15 -0.14
C ALA A 131 1.57 -18.39 -1.33
#